data_AF-A0A517NSB6-F1
#
_entry.id   AF-A0A517NSB6-F1
#
_cell.length_a   1.000
_cell.length_b   1.000
_cell.length_c   1.000
_cell.angle_alpha   90.00
_cell.angle_beta   90.00
_cell.angle_gamma   90.00
#
_symmetry.space_group_name_H-M   'P 1'
#
loop_
_entity.id
_entity.type
_entity.pdbx_description
1 polymer ?
#
loop_
_entity_poly.entity_id
_entity_poly.type
_entity_poly.pdbx_seq_one_letter_code
_entity_poly.pdbx_strand_id
1 'polypeptide(L)'
;MAASNRAKLITKLHTVLKKKYQAPPAQPTRPLLEHLLYACLLEDAPADLADEGFAKCEQDFFDWNEVRVTTVSELSQVLSRLPDSAKAAQRLKENLQAVFEEFYTFDLDHLKKENLGKAVGKFEKMPAMTPFVLSYTVQHGLGGHSIPIDYSAMVLMLATDIATQAEAKDGRVPGLERAIPKAKGIEFSTLLHLAAVELNKDIKSKSVRALMDSVSKGSSDRLDEWIAARKAAKRRGVKRRAEEKERNEAEAKAAAAAAREATRIAAEKAAKKAAAKAAAKSASRKKELTARDQVAATAKKDSRAKSTAAKKKAAAQGETSAKKKVASKKSAAAEPAKKKKTPSKKKSAATSKTAAARKKPATKKKPATKKKVASKKPASKKVAKKPAKKKASSSAKKATNRKLTKRKPR
;
A
#
# COMPACT_ATOMS: atom_id res chain seq x y z
N MET A 1 9.09 28.13 -2.25
CA MET A 1 9.20 28.46 -3.69
C MET A 1 7.98 29.26 -4.14
N ALA A 2 8.13 30.22 -5.06
CA ALA A 2 6.98 30.95 -5.62
C ALA A 2 6.22 30.09 -6.64
N ALA A 3 4.88 30.04 -6.55
CA ALA A 3 4.05 29.14 -7.36
C ALA A 3 4.21 29.31 -8.89
N SER A 4 4.47 30.54 -9.36
CA SER A 4 4.75 30.83 -10.77
C SER A 4 6.04 30.15 -11.28
N ASN A 5 7.05 29.96 -10.41
CA ASN A 5 8.28 29.25 -10.77
C ASN A 5 8.05 27.73 -10.84
N ARG A 6 7.32 27.16 -9.87
CA ARG A 6 6.91 25.74 -9.87
C ARG A 6 6.16 25.37 -11.14
N ALA A 7 5.17 26.16 -11.56
CA ALA A 7 4.39 25.89 -12.77
C ALA A 7 5.26 25.86 -14.04
N LYS A 8 6.26 26.75 -14.14
CA LYS A 8 7.25 26.74 -15.23
C LYS A 8 8.11 25.46 -15.21
N LEU A 9 8.60 25.04 -14.05
CA LEU A 9 9.38 23.80 -13.91
C LEU A 9 8.56 22.56 -14.29
N ILE A 10 7.30 22.46 -13.85
CA ILE A 10 6.39 21.36 -14.23
C ILE A 10 6.14 21.34 -15.75
N THR A 11 5.87 22.50 -16.35
CA THR A 11 5.64 22.61 -17.80
C THR A 11 6.89 22.21 -18.58
N LYS A 12 8.08 22.58 -18.07
CA LYS A 12 9.38 22.21 -18.62
C LYS A 12 9.65 20.70 -18.48
N LEU A 13 9.40 20.10 -17.31
CA LEU A 13 9.47 18.65 -17.08
C LEU A 13 8.61 17.90 -18.08
N HIS A 14 7.33 18.26 -18.23
CA HIS A 14 6.43 17.69 -19.22
C HIS A 14 6.98 17.79 -20.67
N THR A 15 7.61 18.93 -21.01
CA THR A 15 8.21 19.15 -22.33
C THR A 15 9.46 18.31 -22.59
N VAL A 16 10.20 17.90 -21.54
CA VAL A 16 11.36 17.00 -21.67
C VAL A 16 10.92 15.52 -21.64
N LEU A 17 9.96 15.17 -20.78
CA LEU A 17 9.35 13.83 -20.71
C LEU A 17 8.85 13.37 -22.09
N LYS A 18 8.05 14.21 -22.77
CA LYS A 18 7.56 14.00 -24.15
C LYS A 18 8.64 13.81 -25.23
N LYS A 19 9.90 14.18 -24.96
CA LYS A 19 11.03 14.03 -25.89
C LYS A 19 11.87 12.79 -25.62
N LYS A 20 11.68 12.15 -24.46
CA LYS A 20 12.46 11.00 -23.99
C LYS A 20 11.66 9.72 -24.00
N TYR A 21 10.40 9.80 -23.57
CA TYR A 21 9.50 8.66 -23.48
C TYR A 21 8.33 8.87 -24.44
N GLN A 22 7.96 7.79 -25.12
CA GLN A 22 6.70 7.70 -25.83
C GLN A 22 5.66 7.13 -24.86
N ALA A 23 4.46 7.71 -24.82
CA ALA A 23 3.38 7.12 -24.04
C ALA A 23 2.99 5.75 -24.64
N PRO A 24 2.82 4.69 -23.82
CA PRO A 24 2.29 3.39 -24.26
C PRO A 24 0.86 3.54 -24.84
N PRO A 25 0.34 2.51 -25.53
CA PRO A 25 -1.06 2.49 -25.94
C PRO A 25 -2.02 2.73 -24.77
N ALA A 26 -3.21 3.23 -25.07
CA ALA A 26 -4.24 3.46 -24.05
C ALA A 26 -4.57 2.14 -23.33
N GLN A 27 -4.44 2.15 -22.00
CA GLN A 27 -4.79 1.02 -21.14
C GLN A 27 -6.28 0.65 -21.30
N PRO A 28 -6.65 -0.64 -21.18
CA PRO A 28 -8.02 -1.07 -21.40
C PRO A 28 -8.96 -0.47 -20.35
N THR A 29 -10.24 -0.32 -20.72
CA THR A 29 -11.30 0.09 -19.79
C THR A 29 -11.58 -1.04 -18.81
N ARG A 30 -11.44 -0.77 -17.51
CA ARG A 30 -11.70 -1.74 -16.43
C ARG A 30 -12.83 -1.24 -15.51
N PRO A 31 -13.51 -2.13 -14.76
CA PRO A 31 -14.29 -1.77 -13.57
C PRO A 31 -13.50 -0.90 -12.58
N LEU A 32 -14.21 -0.14 -11.74
CA LEU A 32 -13.58 0.79 -10.79
C LEU A 32 -12.67 0.07 -9.79
N LEU A 33 -13.08 -1.10 -9.29
CA LEU A 33 -12.26 -1.90 -8.41
C LEU A 33 -10.96 -2.32 -9.12
N GLU A 34 -11.04 -2.83 -10.34
CA GLU A 34 -9.87 -3.27 -11.09
C GLU A 34 -8.89 -2.12 -11.38
N HIS A 35 -9.36 -0.89 -11.64
CA HIS A 35 -8.48 0.27 -11.76
C HIS A 35 -7.73 0.58 -10.45
N LEU A 36 -8.35 0.34 -9.29
CA LEU A 36 -7.74 0.45 -7.96
C LEU A 36 -6.73 -0.68 -7.71
N LEU A 37 -7.10 -1.93 -8.00
CA LEU A 37 -6.23 -3.11 -7.81
C LEU A 37 -5.02 -3.07 -8.74
N TYR A 38 -5.20 -2.68 -9.99
CA TYR A 38 -4.10 -2.47 -10.94
C TYR A 38 -3.14 -1.37 -10.45
N ALA A 39 -3.64 -0.28 -9.87
CA ALA A 39 -2.79 0.74 -9.27
C ALA A 39 -1.96 0.21 -8.09
N CYS A 40 -2.49 -0.74 -7.30
CA CYS A 40 -1.74 -1.40 -6.24
C CYS A 40 -0.54 -2.21 -6.75
N LEU A 41 -0.59 -2.70 -8.00
CA LEU A 41 0.51 -3.42 -8.65
C LEU A 41 1.45 -2.48 -9.42
N LEU A 42 0.94 -1.37 -9.96
CA LEU A 42 1.69 -0.39 -10.75
C LEU A 42 2.60 0.52 -9.91
N GLU A 43 2.28 0.79 -8.65
CA GLU A 43 3.05 1.71 -7.79
C GLU A 43 4.52 1.29 -7.63
N ASP A 44 5.44 2.10 -8.16
CA ASP A 44 6.90 1.88 -8.30
C ASP A 44 7.32 0.69 -9.19
N ALA A 45 6.40 0.11 -9.98
CA ALA A 45 6.65 -1.02 -10.88
C ALA A 45 6.42 -0.68 -12.38
N PRO A 46 7.06 -1.38 -13.34
CA PRO A 46 6.76 -1.21 -14.76
C PRO A 46 5.35 -1.70 -15.12
N ALA A 47 4.64 -0.98 -15.99
CA ALA A 47 3.33 -1.37 -16.50
C ALA A 47 3.29 -2.83 -17.03
N ASP A 48 4.30 -3.25 -17.82
CA ASP A 48 4.37 -4.61 -18.37
C ASP A 48 4.32 -5.71 -17.29
N LEU A 49 4.88 -5.44 -16.10
CA LEU A 49 4.91 -6.37 -14.97
C LEU A 49 3.68 -6.22 -14.08
N ALA A 50 3.07 -5.04 -14.03
CA ALA A 50 1.77 -4.82 -13.39
C ALA A 50 0.65 -5.52 -14.16
N ASP A 51 0.65 -5.45 -15.50
CA ASP A 51 -0.28 -6.18 -16.36
C ASP A 51 -0.04 -7.71 -16.29
N GLU A 52 1.20 -8.20 -16.26
CA GLU A 52 1.48 -9.63 -16.02
C GLU A 52 1.01 -10.09 -14.63
N GLY A 53 1.27 -9.28 -13.59
CA GLY A 53 0.85 -9.59 -12.22
C GLY A 53 -0.67 -9.59 -12.05
N PHE A 54 -1.35 -8.64 -12.68
CA PHE A 54 -2.81 -8.54 -12.67
C PHE A 54 -3.46 -9.75 -13.37
N ALA A 55 -2.99 -10.07 -14.58
CA ALA A 55 -3.50 -11.20 -15.36
C ALA A 55 -3.30 -12.55 -14.66
N LYS A 56 -2.26 -12.71 -13.82
CA LYS A 56 -2.11 -13.89 -12.96
C LYS A 56 -3.10 -13.92 -11.81
N CYS A 57 -3.37 -12.78 -11.15
CA CYS A 57 -4.41 -12.72 -10.13
C CYS A 57 -5.80 -13.09 -10.69
N GLU A 58 -6.07 -12.80 -11.96
CA GLU A 58 -7.29 -13.22 -12.68
C GLU A 58 -7.30 -14.70 -13.15
N GLN A 59 -6.16 -15.39 -13.10
CA GLN A 59 -6.00 -16.78 -13.54
C GLN A 59 -5.84 -17.77 -12.38
N ASP A 60 -5.11 -17.37 -11.34
CA ASP A 60 -4.74 -18.21 -10.19
C ASP A 60 -5.82 -18.18 -9.08
N PHE A 61 -6.76 -17.23 -9.12
CA PHE A 61 -7.84 -17.07 -8.14
C PHE A 61 -9.20 -16.91 -8.83
N PHE A 62 -10.26 -17.44 -8.22
CA PHE A 62 -11.62 -17.43 -8.78
C PHE A 62 -12.30 -16.06 -8.71
N ASP A 63 -12.05 -15.29 -7.64
CA ASP A 63 -12.56 -13.93 -7.48
C ASP A 63 -11.68 -13.05 -6.56
N TRP A 64 -11.99 -11.76 -6.51
CA TRP A 64 -11.31 -10.79 -5.65
C TRP A 64 -11.53 -11.02 -4.14
N ASN A 65 -12.51 -11.84 -3.75
CA ASN A 65 -12.72 -12.24 -2.36
C ASN A 65 -11.72 -13.34 -1.95
N GLU A 66 -11.38 -14.26 -2.85
CA GLU A 66 -10.31 -15.23 -2.66
C GLU A 66 -8.96 -14.52 -2.49
N VAL A 67 -8.58 -13.64 -3.43
CA VAL A 67 -7.36 -12.80 -3.36
C VAL A 67 -7.24 -12.07 -2.01
N ARG A 68 -8.36 -11.60 -1.46
CA ARG A 68 -8.41 -10.93 -0.15
C ARG A 68 -8.13 -11.88 1.02
N VAL A 69 -8.53 -13.15 0.98
CA VAL A 69 -8.27 -14.10 2.07
C VAL A 69 -6.90 -14.78 1.98
N THR A 70 -6.38 -15.01 0.76
CA THR A 70 -5.02 -15.54 0.47
C THR A 70 -3.92 -14.86 1.30
N THR A 71 -2.89 -15.58 1.72
CA THR A 71 -1.79 -14.97 2.50
C THR A 71 -0.93 -14.03 1.66
N VAL A 72 -0.31 -13.04 2.32
CA VAL A 72 0.64 -12.14 1.63
C VAL A 72 1.81 -12.93 1.03
N SER A 73 2.21 -14.05 1.63
CA SER A 73 3.27 -14.93 1.13
C SER A 73 2.92 -15.57 -0.22
N GLU A 74 1.71 -16.13 -0.37
CA GLU A 74 1.22 -16.74 -1.61
C GLU A 74 1.04 -15.68 -2.70
N LEU A 75 0.40 -14.55 -2.37
CA LEU A 75 0.29 -13.40 -3.29
C LEU A 75 1.66 -12.89 -3.74
N SER A 76 2.68 -12.91 -2.87
CA SER A 76 4.06 -12.51 -3.22
C SER A 76 4.77 -13.50 -4.16
N GLN A 77 4.31 -14.75 -4.23
CA GLN A 77 4.79 -15.77 -5.17
C GLN A 77 4.14 -15.59 -6.55
N VAL A 78 2.83 -15.37 -6.60
CA VAL A 78 2.10 -15.01 -7.83
C VAL A 78 2.69 -13.74 -8.45
N LEU A 79 2.88 -12.70 -7.63
CA LEU A 79 3.43 -11.39 -8.01
C LEU A 79 4.97 -11.33 -8.03
N SER A 80 5.66 -12.47 -7.98
CA SER A 80 7.13 -12.59 -7.79
C SER A 80 8.02 -11.86 -8.81
N ARG A 81 7.47 -11.39 -9.93
CA ARG A 81 8.19 -10.58 -10.93
C ARG A 81 8.16 -9.08 -10.66
N LEU A 82 7.28 -8.58 -9.80
CA LEU A 82 7.27 -7.16 -9.43
C LEU A 82 8.54 -6.79 -8.64
N PRO A 83 9.10 -5.56 -8.78
CA PRO A 83 10.33 -5.15 -8.10
C PRO A 83 10.27 -5.26 -6.56
N ASP A 84 9.07 -5.23 -5.99
CA ASP A 84 8.81 -5.47 -4.56
C ASP A 84 7.47 -6.21 -4.41
N SER A 85 7.47 -7.51 -4.73
CA SER A 85 6.26 -8.33 -4.71
C SER A 85 5.59 -8.38 -3.35
N ALA A 86 6.37 -8.32 -2.26
CA ALA A 86 5.86 -8.31 -0.89
C ALA A 86 5.04 -7.06 -0.58
N LYS A 87 5.53 -5.86 -0.93
CA LYS A 87 4.72 -4.63 -0.78
C LYS A 87 3.53 -4.61 -1.72
N ALA A 88 3.66 -5.08 -2.97
CA ALA A 88 2.54 -5.12 -3.90
C ALA A 88 1.42 -6.06 -3.41
N ALA A 89 1.77 -7.26 -2.94
CA ALA A 89 0.85 -8.22 -2.33
C ALA A 89 0.16 -7.67 -1.07
N GLN A 90 0.92 -7.03 -0.17
CA GLN A 90 0.36 -6.39 1.02
C GLN A 90 -0.61 -5.27 0.64
N ARG A 91 -0.18 -4.34 -0.23
CA ARG A 91 -0.99 -3.20 -0.71
C ARG A 91 -2.28 -3.67 -1.39
N LEU A 92 -2.21 -4.71 -2.23
CA LEU A 92 -3.38 -5.31 -2.88
C LEU A 92 -4.38 -5.88 -1.86
N LYS A 93 -3.91 -6.72 -0.92
CA LYS A 93 -4.76 -7.36 0.10
C LYS A 93 -5.38 -6.35 1.07
N GLU A 94 -4.60 -5.37 1.54
CA GLU A 94 -5.08 -4.35 2.48
C GLU A 94 -6.13 -3.43 1.83
N ASN A 95 -5.96 -3.08 0.54
CA ASN A 95 -6.98 -2.31 -0.18
C ASN A 95 -8.24 -3.14 -0.48
N LEU A 96 -8.13 -4.43 -0.81
CA LEU A 96 -9.28 -5.33 -0.92
C LEU A 96 -10.06 -5.47 0.39
N GLN A 97 -9.36 -5.52 1.53
CA GLN A 97 -10.00 -5.57 2.85
C GLN A 97 -10.70 -4.25 3.18
N ALA A 98 -10.06 -3.09 2.96
CA ALA A 98 -10.67 -1.78 3.20
C ALA A 98 -11.88 -1.51 2.29
N VAL A 99 -11.84 -1.96 1.03
CA VAL A 99 -12.99 -1.93 0.10
C VAL A 99 -14.14 -2.78 0.64
N PHE A 100 -13.85 -4.00 1.10
CA PHE A 100 -14.89 -4.88 1.67
C PHE A 100 -15.53 -4.29 2.94
N GLU A 101 -14.75 -3.64 3.80
CA GLU A 101 -15.23 -3.04 5.06
C GLU A 101 -16.09 -1.78 4.86
N GLU A 102 -15.80 -0.93 3.87
CA GLU A 102 -16.60 0.28 3.55
C GLU A 102 -17.83 -0.06 2.71
N PHE A 103 -17.72 -0.99 1.74
CA PHE A 103 -18.74 -1.20 0.70
C PHE A 103 -19.52 -2.52 0.78
N TYR A 104 -19.00 -3.54 1.48
CA TYR A 104 -19.57 -4.90 1.51
C TYR A 104 -19.79 -5.56 0.12
N THR A 105 -19.12 -5.04 -0.91
CA THR A 105 -19.16 -5.53 -2.29
C THR A 105 -17.84 -5.26 -3.01
N PHE A 106 -17.58 -6.02 -4.07
CA PHE A 106 -16.47 -5.81 -5.00
C PHE A 106 -16.90 -5.10 -6.30
N ASP A 107 -18.21 -4.82 -6.49
CA ASP A 107 -18.69 -3.91 -7.54
C ASP A 107 -18.75 -2.46 -7.03
N LEU A 108 -17.79 -1.65 -7.49
CA LEU A 108 -17.69 -0.23 -7.16
C LEU A 108 -18.18 0.69 -8.29
N ASP A 109 -18.68 0.18 -9.42
CA ASP A 109 -19.08 1.01 -10.56
C ASP A 109 -20.30 1.90 -10.28
N HIS A 110 -21.03 1.63 -9.21
CA HIS A 110 -22.04 2.54 -8.65
C HIS A 110 -21.45 3.91 -8.26
N LEU A 111 -20.19 3.97 -7.81
CA LEU A 111 -19.50 5.21 -7.42
C LEU A 111 -19.18 6.12 -8.61
N LYS A 112 -19.07 5.57 -9.84
CA LYS A 112 -18.90 6.37 -11.07
C LYS A 112 -20.11 7.28 -11.34
N LYS A 113 -21.25 7.04 -10.68
CA LYS A 113 -22.49 7.84 -10.76
C LYS A 113 -22.67 8.80 -9.57
N GLU A 114 -21.86 8.67 -8.51
CA GLU A 114 -21.89 9.59 -7.38
C GLU A 114 -21.21 10.93 -7.70
N ASN A 115 -21.37 11.91 -6.81
CA ASN A 115 -20.54 13.12 -6.87
C ASN A 115 -19.07 12.73 -6.60
N LEU A 116 -18.17 13.12 -7.52
CA LEU A 116 -16.73 12.81 -7.46
C LEU A 116 -16.11 13.06 -6.08
N GLY A 117 -16.42 14.20 -5.43
CA GLY A 117 -15.87 14.53 -4.12
C GLY A 117 -16.36 13.60 -3.01
N LYS A 118 -17.59 13.07 -3.11
CA LYS A 118 -18.09 12.04 -2.19
C LYS A 118 -17.40 10.70 -2.41
N ALA A 119 -17.24 10.26 -3.66
CA ALA A 119 -16.55 9.02 -3.99
C ALA A 119 -15.08 9.05 -3.54
N VAL A 120 -14.35 10.14 -3.85
CA VAL A 120 -12.98 10.39 -3.36
C VAL A 120 -12.92 10.34 -1.83
N GLY A 121 -13.84 11.03 -1.16
CA GLY A 121 -13.91 11.09 0.31
C GLY A 121 -14.30 9.78 1.02
N LYS A 122 -14.63 8.70 0.29
CA LYS A 122 -14.69 7.34 0.84
C LYS A 122 -13.30 6.70 0.80
N PHE A 123 -12.65 6.70 -0.37
CA PHE A 123 -11.29 6.16 -0.52
C PHE A 123 -10.24 6.91 0.34
N GLU A 124 -10.34 8.22 0.52
CA GLU A 124 -9.44 9.01 1.38
C GLU A 124 -9.47 8.61 2.87
N LYS A 125 -10.48 7.86 3.33
CA LYS A 125 -10.56 7.35 4.71
C LYS A 125 -9.91 5.99 4.90
N MET A 126 -9.62 5.26 3.81
CA MET A 126 -9.09 3.91 3.88
C MET A 126 -7.61 3.94 4.29
N PRO A 127 -7.20 3.32 5.41
CA PRO A 127 -5.81 3.40 5.87
C PRO A 127 -4.82 2.69 4.94
N ALA A 128 -5.32 1.80 4.07
CA ALA A 128 -4.54 1.09 3.05
C ALA A 128 -4.28 1.91 1.77
N MET A 129 -5.02 3.01 1.55
CA MET A 129 -4.93 3.82 0.33
C MET A 129 -3.64 4.64 0.31
N THR A 130 -2.72 4.30 -0.60
CA THR A 130 -1.57 5.15 -0.87
C THR A 130 -2.00 6.38 -1.67
N PRO A 131 -1.26 7.51 -1.60
CA PRO A 131 -1.52 8.68 -2.45
C PRO A 131 -1.47 8.36 -3.95
N PHE A 132 -0.68 7.36 -4.37
CA PHE A 132 -0.62 6.89 -5.75
C PHE A 132 -1.88 6.13 -6.16
N VAL A 133 -2.27 5.09 -5.40
CA VAL A 133 -3.45 4.25 -5.69
C VAL A 133 -4.71 5.10 -5.74
N LEU A 134 -4.88 6.00 -4.77
CA LEU A 134 -5.98 6.96 -4.76
C LEU A 134 -5.97 7.83 -6.03
N SER A 135 -4.84 8.49 -6.32
CA SER A 135 -4.75 9.43 -7.45
C SER A 135 -4.94 8.74 -8.81
N TYR A 136 -4.46 7.51 -8.97
CA TYR A 136 -4.68 6.69 -10.16
C TYR A 136 -6.16 6.27 -10.29
N THR A 137 -6.77 5.78 -9.21
CA THR A 137 -8.20 5.42 -9.16
C THR A 137 -9.08 6.62 -9.52
N VAL A 138 -8.73 7.81 -9.03
CA VAL A 138 -9.41 9.07 -9.37
C VAL A 138 -9.21 9.44 -10.83
N GLN A 139 -7.98 9.35 -11.36
CA GLN A 139 -7.65 9.74 -12.73
C GLN A 139 -8.27 8.79 -13.78
N HIS A 140 -8.15 7.47 -13.59
CA HIS A 140 -8.57 6.46 -14.56
C HIS A 140 -9.98 5.92 -14.31
N GLY A 141 -10.34 5.63 -13.06
CA GLY A 141 -11.61 4.97 -12.71
C GLY A 141 -12.79 5.92 -12.51
N LEU A 142 -12.57 7.05 -11.82
CA LEU A 142 -13.62 8.06 -11.55
C LEU A 142 -13.60 9.25 -12.54
N GLY A 143 -12.64 9.29 -13.47
CA GLY A 143 -12.50 10.37 -14.45
C GLY A 143 -12.28 11.76 -13.85
N GLY A 144 -11.73 11.85 -12.63
CA GLY A 144 -11.34 13.09 -11.98
C GLY A 144 -10.11 13.75 -12.62
N HIS A 145 -9.67 14.89 -12.08
CA HIS A 145 -8.38 15.47 -12.43
C HIS A 145 -7.44 15.38 -11.21
N SER A 146 -6.69 14.29 -11.18
CA SER A 146 -5.61 14.02 -10.23
C SER A 146 -4.41 13.48 -11.03
N ILE A 147 -3.20 13.54 -10.46
CA ILE A 147 -1.97 13.05 -11.08
C ILE A 147 -1.28 12.11 -10.09
N PRO A 148 -1.26 10.78 -10.32
CA PRO A 148 -0.52 9.87 -9.46
C PRO A 148 0.98 10.14 -9.51
N ILE A 149 1.62 10.07 -8.33
CA ILE A 149 3.05 10.27 -8.11
C ILE A 149 3.51 9.08 -7.27
N ASP A 150 4.35 8.21 -7.82
CA ASP A 150 4.97 7.11 -7.07
C ASP A 150 6.18 7.63 -6.26
N TYR A 151 6.81 6.76 -5.45
CA TYR A 151 7.94 7.19 -4.63
C TYR A 151 9.08 7.75 -5.49
N SER A 152 9.36 7.08 -6.61
CA SER A 152 10.47 7.43 -7.50
C SER A 152 10.21 8.74 -8.27
N ALA A 153 8.96 9.05 -8.63
CA ALA A 153 8.54 10.32 -9.20
C ALA A 153 8.61 11.46 -8.18
N MET A 154 8.28 11.20 -6.90
CA MET A 154 8.46 12.19 -5.84
C MET A 154 9.94 12.53 -5.65
N VAL A 155 10.84 11.55 -5.78
CA VAL A 155 12.30 11.79 -5.78
C VAL A 155 12.74 12.67 -6.97
N LEU A 156 12.21 12.43 -8.17
CA LEU A 156 12.45 13.29 -9.34
C LEU A 156 11.97 14.74 -9.09
N MET A 157 10.80 14.92 -8.47
CA MET A 157 10.25 16.25 -8.17
C MET A 157 10.99 16.98 -7.04
N LEU A 158 11.49 16.25 -6.04
CA LEU A 158 12.37 16.80 -5.00
C LEU A 158 13.69 17.28 -5.58
N ALA A 159 14.38 16.43 -6.34
CA ALA A 159 15.70 16.74 -6.91
C ALA A 159 15.66 17.81 -8.03
N THR A 160 14.47 18.25 -8.47
CA THR A 160 14.27 19.34 -9.45
C THR A 160 13.68 20.64 -8.84
N ASP A 161 13.52 20.72 -7.51
CA ASP A 161 12.82 21.79 -6.76
C ASP A 161 11.35 22.02 -7.13
N ILE A 162 10.71 21.03 -7.76
CA ILE A 162 9.26 21.05 -8.00
C ILE A 162 8.55 20.82 -6.65
N ALA A 163 8.97 19.81 -5.89
CA ALA A 163 8.46 19.47 -4.56
C ALA A 163 9.47 19.83 -3.46
N THR A 164 8.99 19.98 -2.22
CA THR A 164 9.83 20.15 -1.03
C THR A 164 9.72 18.94 -0.09
N GLN A 165 10.67 18.81 0.85
CA GLN A 165 10.70 17.72 1.84
C GLN A 165 9.54 17.74 2.86
N ALA A 166 8.68 18.76 2.83
CA ALA A 166 7.39 18.76 3.54
C ALA A 166 6.31 18.10 2.67
N GLU A 167 6.08 18.65 1.49
CA GLU A 167 5.09 18.17 0.50
C GLU A 167 5.31 16.69 0.12
N ALA A 168 6.57 16.24 0.09
CA ALA A 168 6.92 14.84 -0.16
C ALA A 168 6.58 13.87 0.99
N LYS A 169 6.36 14.36 2.22
CA LYS A 169 5.79 13.56 3.32
C LYS A 169 4.27 13.47 3.22
N ASP A 170 3.64 14.54 2.77
CA ASP A 170 2.20 14.64 2.55
C ASP A 170 1.74 13.86 1.29
N GLY A 171 2.70 13.37 0.47
CA GLY A 171 2.45 12.56 -0.72
C GLY A 171 1.79 13.32 -1.88
N ARG A 172 1.72 14.66 -1.82
CA ARG A 172 1.02 15.52 -2.78
C ARG A 172 1.92 16.69 -3.18
N VAL A 173 1.83 17.16 -4.43
CA VAL A 173 2.64 18.29 -4.94
C VAL A 173 1.73 19.47 -5.27
N PRO A 174 1.60 20.48 -4.38
CA PRO A 174 0.64 21.56 -4.53
C PRO A 174 0.79 22.33 -5.85
N GLY A 175 -0.27 22.27 -6.66
CA GLY A 175 -0.40 22.97 -7.94
C GLY A 175 -0.02 22.15 -9.18
N LEU A 176 0.24 20.84 -9.05
CA LEU A 176 0.57 19.97 -10.18
C LEU A 176 -0.59 19.87 -11.19
N GLU A 177 -1.80 19.60 -10.68
CA GLU A 177 -3.06 19.52 -11.43
C GLU A 177 -3.47 20.88 -12.01
N ARG A 178 -3.01 21.98 -11.41
CA ARG A 178 -3.21 23.34 -11.92
C ARG A 178 -2.24 23.69 -13.05
N ALA A 179 -1.03 23.11 -13.06
CA ALA A 179 -0.02 23.35 -14.09
C ALA A 179 -0.20 22.42 -15.31
N ILE A 180 -0.78 21.23 -15.13
CA ILE A 180 -1.08 20.26 -16.19
C ILE A 180 -2.60 20.22 -16.44
N PRO A 181 -3.10 20.64 -17.63
CA PRO A 181 -4.53 20.56 -17.95
C PRO A 181 -5.05 19.12 -17.97
N LYS A 182 -6.31 18.89 -17.59
CA LYS A 182 -6.94 17.54 -17.52
C LYS A 182 -6.73 16.69 -18.77
N ALA A 183 -6.89 17.27 -19.96
CA ALA A 183 -6.68 16.59 -21.25
C ALA A 183 -5.24 16.07 -21.48
N LYS A 184 -4.28 16.46 -20.63
CA LYS A 184 -2.89 15.97 -20.63
C LYS A 184 -2.48 15.33 -19.30
N GLY A 185 -3.43 15.14 -18.37
CA GLY A 185 -3.16 14.58 -17.03
C GLY A 185 -2.65 13.14 -17.10
N ILE A 186 -3.36 12.28 -17.85
CA ILE A 186 -3.00 10.86 -18.08
C ILE A 186 -1.69 10.74 -18.86
N GLU A 187 -1.47 11.59 -19.86
CA GLU A 187 -0.20 11.60 -20.60
C GLU A 187 0.97 11.98 -19.67
N PHE A 188 0.81 13.04 -18.87
CA PHE A 188 1.85 13.49 -17.96
C PHE A 188 2.16 12.47 -16.85
N SER A 189 1.14 11.89 -16.20
CA SER A 189 1.34 10.86 -15.17
C SER A 189 2.03 9.62 -15.74
N THR A 190 1.59 9.14 -16.91
CA THR A 190 2.20 7.97 -17.57
C THR A 190 3.67 8.22 -17.93
N LEU A 191 4.00 9.36 -18.55
CA LEU A 191 5.38 9.69 -18.91
C LEU A 191 6.27 9.91 -17.67
N LEU A 192 5.73 10.54 -16.61
CA LEU A 192 6.40 10.74 -15.33
C LEU A 192 6.73 9.40 -14.66
N HIS A 193 5.76 8.48 -14.63
CA HIS A 193 5.91 7.13 -14.09
C HIS A 193 6.95 6.30 -14.86
N LEU A 194 7.00 6.39 -16.20
CA LEU A 194 8.08 5.76 -16.98
C LEU A 194 9.48 6.26 -16.57
N ALA A 195 9.63 7.57 -16.37
CA ALA A 195 10.89 8.16 -15.90
C ALA A 195 11.26 7.74 -14.47
N ALA A 196 10.24 7.57 -13.62
CA ALA A 196 10.37 7.11 -12.24
C ALA A 196 10.76 5.63 -12.16
N VAL A 197 10.15 4.77 -12.98
CA VAL A 197 10.51 3.36 -13.13
C VAL A 197 11.92 3.20 -13.71
N GLU A 198 12.36 4.05 -14.63
CA GLU A 198 13.77 4.05 -15.08
C GLU A 198 14.73 4.42 -13.93
N LEU A 199 14.39 5.41 -13.10
CA LEU A 199 15.18 5.78 -11.91
C LEU A 199 15.22 4.66 -10.86
N ASN A 200 14.11 3.93 -10.66
CA ASN A 200 14.02 2.82 -9.71
C ASN A 200 14.86 1.62 -10.18
N LYS A 201 14.92 1.38 -11.51
CA LYS A 201 15.78 0.35 -12.13
C LYS A 201 17.26 0.72 -12.10
N ASP A 202 17.62 1.96 -12.48
CA ASP A 202 18.99 2.47 -12.37
C ASP A 202 19.03 3.92 -11.85
N ILE A 203 19.37 4.04 -10.57
CA ILE A 203 19.59 5.30 -9.83
C ILE A 203 20.75 6.13 -10.44
N LYS A 204 21.62 5.51 -11.24
CA LYS A 204 22.73 6.15 -11.97
C LYS A 204 22.41 6.41 -13.45
N SER A 205 21.17 6.19 -13.92
CA SER A 205 20.84 6.36 -15.34
C SER A 205 21.23 7.75 -15.85
N LYS A 206 22.12 7.74 -16.85
CA LYS A 206 22.53 8.94 -17.59
C LYS A 206 21.34 9.60 -18.29
N SER A 207 20.32 8.82 -18.68
CA SER A 207 19.13 9.38 -19.33
C SER A 207 18.27 10.14 -18.32
N VAL A 208 17.94 9.53 -17.17
CA VAL A 208 17.13 10.20 -16.14
C VAL A 208 17.85 11.44 -15.62
N ARG A 209 19.14 11.36 -15.29
CA ARG A 209 19.93 12.50 -14.80
C ARG A 209 19.96 13.66 -15.80
N ALA A 210 20.30 13.38 -17.06
CA ALA A 210 20.26 14.41 -18.12
C ALA A 210 18.85 14.99 -18.37
N LEU A 211 17.77 14.24 -18.09
CA LEU A 211 16.41 14.78 -18.09
C LEU A 211 16.23 15.76 -16.93
N MET A 212 16.61 15.38 -15.71
CA MET A 212 16.48 16.22 -14.52
C MET A 212 17.28 17.52 -14.66
N ASP A 213 18.55 17.44 -15.07
CA ASP A 213 19.44 18.59 -15.27
C ASP A 213 18.95 19.54 -16.37
N SER A 214 18.29 18.98 -17.40
CA SER A 214 17.65 19.80 -18.43
C SER A 214 16.44 20.58 -17.89
N VAL A 215 15.77 20.11 -16.82
CA VAL A 215 14.65 20.78 -16.13
C VAL A 215 15.16 21.80 -15.11
N SER A 216 16.02 21.40 -14.19
CA SER A 216 16.62 22.25 -13.14
C SER A 216 18.12 21.94 -13.06
N LYS A 217 19.00 22.95 -13.07
CA LYS A 217 20.45 22.71 -13.15
C LYS A 217 21.00 22.10 -11.85
N GLY A 218 21.94 21.16 -11.93
CA GLY A 218 22.52 20.50 -10.75
C GLY A 218 21.50 19.62 -10.04
N SER A 219 20.61 18.97 -10.77
CA SER A 219 19.65 18.01 -10.25
C SER A 219 20.26 16.62 -10.11
N SER A 220 21.28 16.28 -10.92
CA SER A 220 22.18 15.15 -10.69
C SER A 220 22.76 15.15 -9.27
N ASP A 221 23.24 16.32 -8.85
CA ASP A 221 24.08 16.46 -7.67
C ASP A 221 23.20 16.42 -6.42
N ARG A 222 22.06 17.12 -6.45
CA ARG A 222 21.00 17.03 -5.43
C ARG A 222 20.40 15.64 -5.29
N LEU A 223 20.33 14.86 -6.37
CA LEU A 223 19.93 13.45 -6.29
C LEU A 223 20.97 12.63 -5.52
N ASP A 224 22.27 12.83 -5.77
CA ASP A 224 23.34 12.13 -5.06
C ASP A 224 23.46 12.59 -3.58
N GLU A 225 23.28 13.87 -3.29
CA GLU A 225 23.12 14.39 -1.91
C GLU A 225 21.95 13.72 -1.20
N TRP A 226 20.79 13.61 -1.86
CA TRP A 226 19.61 12.95 -1.30
C TRP A 226 19.84 11.45 -1.08
N ILE A 227 20.52 10.74 -2.00
CA ILE A 227 20.92 9.34 -1.83
C ILE A 227 21.87 9.19 -0.64
N ALA A 228 22.87 10.06 -0.52
CA ALA A 228 23.83 10.06 0.59
C ALA A 228 23.14 10.32 1.93
N ALA A 229 22.26 11.33 1.99
CA ALA A 229 21.45 11.66 3.17
C ALA A 229 20.52 10.51 3.56
N ARG A 230 19.83 9.88 2.59
CA ARG A 230 18.97 8.69 2.81
C ARG A 230 19.77 7.50 3.33
N LYS A 231 20.97 7.25 2.78
CA LYS A 231 21.87 6.18 3.24
C LYS A 231 22.41 6.44 4.65
N ALA A 232 22.76 7.69 4.96
CA ALA A 232 23.18 8.11 6.30
C ALA A 232 22.03 8.00 7.31
N ALA A 233 20.82 8.44 6.95
CA ALA A 233 19.62 8.31 7.78
C ALA A 233 19.27 6.84 8.06
N LYS A 234 19.33 5.95 7.06
CA LYS A 234 19.12 4.50 7.25
C LYS A 234 20.17 3.91 8.22
N ARG A 235 21.45 4.29 8.10
CA ARG A 235 22.50 3.85 9.04
C ARG A 235 22.25 4.36 10.47
N ARG A 236 21.88 5.64 10.65
CA ARG A 236 21.53 6.23 11.95
C ARG A 236 20.30 5.54 12.57
N GLY A 237 19.27 5.25 11.78
CA GLY A 237 18.07 4.55 12.23
C GLY A 237 18.32 3.10 12.66
N VAL A 238 19.22 2.39 11.98
CA VAL A 238 19.66 1.05 12.39
C VAL A 238 20.48 1.11 13.69
N LYS A 239 21.44 2.05 13.80
CA LYS A 239 22.24 2.24 15.03
C LYS A 239 21.33 2.52 16.23
N ARG A 240 20.39 3.48 16.10
CA ARG A 240 19.45 3.81 17.17
C ARG A 240 18.57 2.63 17.59
N ARG A 241 18.09 1.81 16.63
CA ARG A 241 17.31 0.61 16.94
C ARG A 241 18.13 -0.48 17.64
N ALA A 242 19.43 -0.57 17.38
CA ALA A 242 20.32 -1.46 18.12
C ALA A 242 20.53 -0.96 19.56
N GLU A 243 20.88 0.33 19.73
CA GLU A 243 21.05 0.98 21.04
C GLU A 243 19.78 0.91 21.90
N GLU A 244 18.61 1.11 21.29
CA GLU A 244 17.29 1.00 21.91
C GLU A 244 16.99 -0.45 22.33
N LYS A 245 17.34 -1.45 21.52
CA LYS A 245 17.20 -2.88 21.86
C LYS A 245 18.16 -3.29 22.99
N GLU A 246 19.42 -2.85 22.94
CA GLU A 246 20.42 -3.10 23.97
C GLU A 246 20.02 -2.48 25.32
N ARG A 247 19.52 -1.23 25.31
CA ARG A 247 18.96 -0.58 26.50
C ARG A 247 17.76 -1.34 27.05
N ASN A 248 16.78 -1.69 26.21
CA ASN A 248 15.58 -2.40 26.64
C ASN A 248 15.92 -3.81 27.19
N GLU A 249 16.91 -4.49 26.61
CA GLU A 249 17.44 -5.74 27.16
C GLU A 249 18.18 -5.55 28.48
N ALA A 250 18.96 -4.49 28.65
CA ALA A 250 19.64 -4.17 29.90
C ALA A 250 18.64 -3.84 31.02
N GLU A 251 17.61 -3.05 30.72
CA GLU A 251 16.54 -2.71 31.66
C GLU A 251 15.70 -3.94 32.03
N ALA A 252 15.40 -4.83 31.07
CA ALA A 252 14.76 -6.12 31.35
C ALA A 252 15.62 -7.04 32.22
N LYS A 253 16.94 -7.11 31.98
CA LYS A 253 17.90 -7.88 32.79
C LYS A 253 18.00 -7.30 34.22
N ALA A 254 18.05 -5.97 34.36
CA ALA A 254 18.07 -5.29 35.65
C ALA A 254 16.76 -5.50 36.44
N ALA A 255 15.60 -5.38 35.80
CA ALA A 255 14.30 -5.65 36.41
C ALA A 255 14.18 -7.12 36.85
N ALA A 256 14.65 -8.08 36.04
CA ALA A 256 14.68 -9.49 36.40
C ALA A 256 15.63 -9.79 37.57
N ALA A 257 16.77 -9.10 37.67
CA ALA A 257 17.68 -9.19 38.81
C ALA A 257 17.04 -8.61 40.09
N ALA A 258 16.45 -7.43 40.02
CA ALA A 258 15.76 -6.80 41.15
C ALA A 258 14.55 -7.62 41.65
N ALA A 259 13.80 -8.26 40.75
CA ALA A 259 12.72 -9.17 41.12
C ALA A 259 13.24 -10.41 41.87
N ARG A 260 14.36 -11.00 41.42
CA ARG A 260 15.03 -12.12 42.10
C ARG A 260 15.55 -11.72 43.49
N GLU A 261 16.17 -10.56 43.59
CA GLU A 261 16.66 -9.97 44.84
C GLU A 261 15.50 -9.76 45.85
N ALA A 262 14.39 -9.17 45.39
CA ALA A 262 13.20 -8.98 46.21
C ALA A 262 12.60 -10.31 46.71
N THR A 263 12.52 -11.35 45.86
CA THR A 263 12.07 -12.69 46.31
C THR A 263 13.05 -13.35 47.29
N ARG A 264 14.36 -13.17 47.13
CA ARG A 264 15.38 -13.66 48.07
C ARG A 264 15.20 -13.03 49.45
N ILE A 265 15.09 -11.70 49.51
CA ILE A 265 14.90 -10.94 50.75
C ILE A 265 13.57 -11.31 51.43
N ALA A 266 12.50 -11.52 50.65
CA ALA A 266 11.21 -11.97 51.18
C ALA A 266 11.29 -13.39 51.79
N ALA A 267 11.96 -14.32 51.12
CA ALA A 267 12.17 -15.68 51.60
C ALA A 267 13.02 -15.72 52.88
N GLU A 268 14.09 -14.93 52.96
CA GLU A 268 14.95 -14.85 54.14
C GLU A 268 14.21 -14.27 55.36
N LYS A 269 13.41 -13.21 55.16
CA LYS A 269 12.54 -12.64 56.20
C LYS A 269 11.50 -13.66 56.68
N ALA A 270 10.92 -14.46 55.78
CA ALA A 270 10.01 -15.55 56.12
C ALA A 270 10.71 -16.65 56.94
N ALA A 271 11.92 -17.07 56.54
CA ALA A 271 12.72 -18.07 57.26
C ALA A 271 13.09 -17.60 58.67
N LYS A 272 13.57 -16.35 58.83
CA LYS A 272 13.87 -15.76 60.14
C LYS A 272 12.63 -15.68 61.04
N LYS A 273 11.46 -15.34 60.48
CA LYS A 273 10.17 -15.34 61.22
C LYS A 273 9.71 -16.75 61.61
N ALA A 274 9.98 -17.76 60.78
CA ALA A 274 9.70 -19.16 61.10
C ALA A 274 10.63 -19.69 62.21
N ALA A 275 11.93 -19.39 62.16
CA ALA A 275 12.91 -19.75 63.20
C ALA A 275 12.56 -19.14 64.56
N ALA A 276 12.22 -17.85 64.60
CA ALA A 276 11.76 -17.18 65.83
C ALA A 276 10.49 -17.84 66.41
N LYS A 277 9.54 -18.22 65.56
CA LYS A 277 8.31 -18.92 65.97
C LYS A 277 8.58 -20.36 66.46
N ALA A 278 9.63 -21.02 65.97
CA ALA A 278 10.08 -22.32 66.48
C ALA A 278 10.74 -22.18 67.86
N ALA A 279 11.63 -21.20 68.04
CA ALA A 279 12.29 -20.93 69.33
C ALA A 279 11.29 -20.54 70.44
N ALA A 280 10.27 -19.74 70.12
CA ALA A 280 9.18 -19.45 71.06
C ALA A 280 8.42 -20.71 71.50
N LYS A 281 8.30 -21.72 70.62
CA LYS A 281 7.57 -22.96 70.88
C LYS A 281 8.40 -24.02 71.64
N SER A 282 9.73 -23.95 71.60
CA SER A 282 10.59 -24.72 72.51
C SER A 282 10.67 -24.08 73.90
N ALA A 283 10.58 -22.75 73.99
CA ALA A 283 10.47 -22.04 75.27
C ALA A 283 9.16 -22.36 76.02
N SER A 284 8.01 -22.35 75.34
CA SER A 284 6.73 -22.69 75.98
C SER A 284 6.71 -24.13 76.50
N ARG A 285 7.23 -25.09 75.73
CA ARG A 285 7.30 -26.52 76.11
C ARG A 285 8.23 -26.81 77.30
N LYS A 286 9.02 -25.84 77.76
CA LYS A 286 9.79 -25.91 79.02
C LYS A 286 9.09 -25.26 80.23
N LYS A 287 7.96 -24.58 80.01
CA LYS A 287 7.11 -23.98 81.08
C LYS A 287 5.77 -24.73 81.25
N GLU A 288 5.35 -25.47 80.23
CA GLU A 288 4.15 -26.31 80.18
C GLU A 288 4.42 -27.75 80.67
N LEU A 289 5.13 -27.87 81.80
CA LEU A 289 5.37 -29.13 82.53
C LEU A 289 5.19 -28.97 84.06
N THR A 290 4.84 -27.77 84.51
CA THR A 290 4.66 -27.41 85.93
C THR A 290 3.36 -26.61 86.15
N ALA A 291 2.30 -26.97 85.43
CA ALA A 291 0.94 -26.49 85.66
C ALA A 291 -0.08 -27.55 85.20
N ARG A 292 -0.54 -28.32 86.20
CA ARG A 292 -1.83 -29.02 86.35
C ARG A 292 -2.74 -29.20 85.13
N ASP A 293 -3.31 -30.41 85.03
CA ASP A 293 -4.77 -30.53 85.08
C ASP A 293 -5.22 -31.78 85.86
N GLN A 294 -6.12 -31.55 86.82
CA GLN A 294 -7.07 -32.51 87.38
C GLN A 294 -8.46 -31.87 87.20
N VAL A 295 -9.52 -32.68 87.17
CA VAL A 295 -10.92 -32.22 87.02
C VAL A 295 -11.19 -31.67 85.60
N ALA A 296 -11.76 -32.42 84.65
CA ALA A 296 -13.15 -32.86 84.56
C ALA A 296 -14.19 -31.70 84.50
N ALA A 297 -15.37 -31.81 83.90
CA ALA A 297 -15.87 -32.60 82.76
C ALA A 297 -17.32 -32.14 82.50
N THR A 298 -17.71 -31.77 81.27
CA THR A 298 -19.12 -31.80 80.80
C THR A 298 -19.22 -31.48 79.29
N ALA A 299 -20.37 -31.77 78.68
CA ALA A 299 -20.67 -31.58 77.26
C ALA A 299 -21.17 -30.14 76.97
N LYS A 300 -21.46 -29.68 75.73
CA LYS A 300 -22.06 -30.40 74.58
C LYS A 300 -21.98 -29.59 73.25
N LYS A 301 -22.22 -30.29 72.14
CA LYS A 301 -22.59 -29.84 70.77
C LYS A 301 -21.53 -29.30 69.78
N ASP A 302 -21.63 -29.88 68.57
CA ASP A 302 -21.51 -29.32 67.21
C ASP A 302 -20.26 -28.45 66.87
N SER A 303 -19.36 -28.82 65.94
CA SER A 303 -19.57 -29.71 64.77
C SER A 303 -18.28 -30.27 64.09
N ARG A 304 -18.38 -31.56 63.72
CA ARG A 304 -17.81 -32.30 62.56
C ARG A 304 -16.46 -31.90 61.90
N ALA A 305 -15.59 -32.93 61.78
CA ALA A 305 -14.55 -33.17 60.75
C ALA A 305 -13.14 -32.52 60.85
N LYS A 306 -12.35 -33.02 61.82
CA LYS A 306 -11.04 -33.64 61.50
C LYS A 306 -11.27 -35.13 61.16
N SER A 307 -10.40 -35.88 60.48
CA SER A 307 -9.18 -35.60 59.68
C SER A 307 -8.73 -36.89 58.97
N THR A 308 -7.63 -36.81 58.18
CA THR A 308 -6.68 -37.93 57.88
C THR A 308 -7.26 -39.12 57.05
N ALA A 309 -6.49 -39.93 56.33
CA ALA A 309 -5.06 -40.03 55.98
C ALA A 309 -4.98 -40.74 54.60
N ALA A 310 -3.92 -40.92 53.84
CA ALA A 310 -2.56 -40.38 53.69
C ALA A 310 -1.89 -41.16 52.52
N LYS A 311 -0.95 -40.52 51.82
CA LYS A 311 0.33 -41.13 51.36
C LYS A 311 0.31 -42.34 50.39
N LYS A 312 0.52 -42.08 49.09
CA LYS A 312 1.66 -42.63 48.29
C LYS A 312 1.83 -41.95 46.91
N LYS A 313 2.92 -42.29 46.21
CA LYS A 313 3.32 -41.83 44.85
C LYS A 313 2.37 -42.42 43.76
N ALA A 314 2.37 -42.05 42.47
CA ALA A 314 3.38 -41.34 41.67
C ALA A 314 2.82 -40.68 40.37
N ALA A 315 3.67 -39.88 39.72
CA ALA A 315 3.69 -39.54 38.27
C ALA A 315 2.57 -38.66 37.66
N ALA A 316 2.84 -38.22 36.42
CA ALA A 316 2.00 -37.45 35.48
C ALA A 316 1.58 -36.00 35.86
N GLN A 317 2.31 -35.05 35.26
CA GLN A 317 1.84 -33.88 34.47
C GLN A 317 0.41 -33.31 34.63
N GLY A 318 0.28 -31.98 34.47
CA GLY A 318 -0.79 -31.42 33.62
C GLY A 318 -1.77 -30.40 34.22
N GLU A 319 -1.36 -29.13 34.18
CA GLU A 319 -2.23 -27.94 34.02
C GLU A 319 -3.33 -27.63 35.08
N THR A 320 -4.07 -26.54 34.83
CA THR A 320 -4.75 -25.71 35.85
C THR A 320 -6.27 -25.69 35.73
N SER A 321 -6.94 -25.31 36.83
CA SER A 321 -8.37 -24.99 36.87
C SER A 321 -8.73 -23.87 35.87
N ALA A 322 -9.77 -23.94 35.04
CA ALA A 322 -11.17 -24.37 35.24
C ALA A 322 -12.10 -23.34 35.93
N LYS A 323 -12.91 -22.66 35.11
CA LYS A 323 -14.28 -22.13 35.32
C LYS A 323 -14.77 -21.64 33.93
N LYS A 324 -16.05 -21.74 33.53
CA LYS A 324 -17.32 -21.96 34.25
C LYS A 324 -18.23 -22.90 33.41
N LYS A 325 -19.16 -23.65 34.02
CA LYS A 325 -19.98 -24.68 33.35
C LYS A 325 -21.43 -24.73 33.86
N VAL A 326 -22.41 -24.67 32.95
CA VAL A 326 -23.80 -25.15 33.06
C VAL A 326 -24.22 -25.53 31.62
N ALA A 327 -24.13 -26.82 31.22
CA ALA A 327 -25.19 -27.84 31.24
C ALA A 327 -26.28 -27.61 30.15
N SER A 328 -26.26 -28.32 28.99
CA SER A 328 -26.76 -29.69 28.71
C SER A 328 -28.30 -29.79 28.64
N LYS A 329 -28.98 -30.46 27.70
CA LYS A 329 -28.73 -31.72 26.92
C LYS A 329 -29.24 -31.54 25.45
N LYS A 330 -28.60 -32.06 24.38
CA LYS A 330 -28.45 -33.45 23.84
C LYS A 330 -29.56 -33.84 22.83
N SER A 331 -29.14 -34.49 21.73
CA SER A 331 -29.91 -35.17 20.66
C SER A 331 -30.69 -34.32 19.64
N ALA A 332 -31.01 -34.78 18.43
CA ALA A 332 -30.25 -35.62 17.44
C ALA A 332 -31.05 -35.78 16.13
N ALA A 333 -30.34 -35.79 14.98
CA ALA A 333 -30.75 -36.35 13.68
C ALA A 333 -31.94 -35.72 12.90
N ALA A 334 -32.12 -36.23 11.67
CA ALA A 334 -33.24 -36.07 10.72
C ALA A 334 -33.44 -34.72 9.99
N GLU A 335 -32.89 -34.65 8.76
CA GLU A 335 -33.58 -34.02 7.61
C GLU A 335 -34.84 -34.85 7.27
N PRO A 336 -35.89 -34.28 6.64
CA PRO A 336 -36.02 -34.52 5.20
C PRO A 336 -36.71 -33.41 4.37
N ALA A 337 -36.24 -33.19 3.14
CA ALA A 337 -36.92 -32.36 2.13
C ALA A 337 -37.94 -33.13 1.25
N LYS A 338 -39.01 -32.44 0.79
CA LYS A 338 -39.69 -32.55 -0.55
C LYS A 338 -40.83 -31.52 -0.69
N LYS A 339 -40.88 -30.70 -1.76
CA LYS A 339 -41.52 -30.92 -3.10
C LYS A 339 -43.05 -31.15 -3.00
N LYS A 340 -43.93 -30.58 -3.86
CA LYS A 340 -44.01 -30.56 -5.35
C LYS A 340 -45.09 -29.49 -5.74
N LYS A 341 -45.35 -29.03 -6.98
CA LYS A 341 -45.50 -29.70 -8.29
C LYS A 341 -45.20 -28.77 -9.50
N THR A 342 -44.99 -29.38 -10.67
CA THR A 342 -45.00 -28.77 -12.02
C THR A 342 -46.34 -29.05 -12.74
N PRO A 343 -46.55 -28.55 -13.97
CA PRO A 343 -46.59 -29.48 -15.12
C PRO A 343 -45.73 -29.04 -16.33
N SER A 344 -45.96 -29.62 -17.53
CA SER A 344 -44.87 -30.04 -18.45
C SER A 344 -45.29 -30.27 -19.94
N LYS A 345 -44.34 -30.78 -20.78
CA LYS A 345 -44.34 -31.09 -22.25
C LYS A 345 -43.72 -29.97 -23.12
N LYS A 346 -43.11 -30.18 -24.30
CA LYS A 346 -42.80 -31.33 -25.23
C LYS A 346 -41.38 -31.03 -25.84
N LYS A 347 -40.39 -31.91 -26.07
CA LYS A 347 -40.22 -33.20 -26.81
C LYS A 347 -39.77 -33.09 -28.30
N SER A 348 -38.45 -33.08 -28.57
CA SER A 348 -37.73 -33.65 -29.77
C SER A 348 -36.20 -33.39 -29.65
N ALA A 349 -35.19 -34.24 -29.97
CA ALA A 349 -35.01 -35.53 -30.68
C ALA A 349 -34.48 -35.45 -32.15
N ALA A 350 -33.58 -36.40 -32.50
CA ALA A 350 -32.73 -36.52 -33.72
C ALA A 350 -31.57 -35.49 -33.82
N THR A 351 -30.28 -35.76 -34.13
CA THR A 351 -29.44 -36.94 -34.55
C THR A 351 -29.05 -37.02 -36.04
N SER A 352 -27.74 -37.27 -36.32
CA SER A 352 -27.13 -37.69 -37.61
C SER A 352 -26.87 -36.58 -38.69
N LYS A 353 -25.99 -36.70 -39.71
CA LYS A 353 -24.72 -37.45 -39.92
C LYS A 353 -23.98 -37.03 -41.23
N THR A 354 -22.65 -36.83 -41.19
CA THR A 354 -21.63 -37.08 -42.27
C THR A 354 -21.72 -36.47 -43.70
N ALA A 355 -20.56 -36.57 -44.41
CA ALA A 355 -20.27 -36.27 -45.83
C ALA A 355 -20.24 -34.76 -46.22
N ALA A 356 -19.17 -34.13 -46.73
CA ALA A 356 -17.92 -34.48 -47.45
C ALA A 356 -17.98 -34.44 -48.99
N ALA A 357 -17.23 -33.51 -49.59
CA ALA A 357 -16.92 -33.46 -51.02
C ALA A 357 -15.49 -32.94 -51.27
N ARG A 358 -14.68 -33.71 -52.00
CA ARG A 358 -13.36 -33.29 -52.52
C ARG A 358 -13.52 -32.62 -53.89
N LYS A 359 -12.68 -31.63 -54.22
CA LYS A 359 -11.84 -31.65 -55.44
C LYS A 359 -10.75 -30.55 -55.45
N LYS A 360 -9.57 -30.96 -55.96
CA LYS A 360 -8.42 -30.20 -56.47
C LYS A 360 -8.27 -30.62 -57.97
N PRO A 361 -7.42 -30.03 -58.84
CA PRO A 361 -6.19 -29.28 -58.53
C PRO A 361 -5.87 -28.02 -59.36
N ALA A 362 -4.75 -27.41 -58.93
CA ALA A 362 -3.94 -26.31 -59.46
C ALA A 362 -3.70 -26.15 -60.99
N THR A 363 -3.28 -24.93 -61.35
CA THR A 363 -2.11 -24.69 -62.24
C THR A 363 -1.20 -23.58 -61.66
N LYS A 364 0.04 -23.47 -62.16
CA LYS A 364 1.08 -22.51 -61.72
C LYS A 364 1.40 -21.52 -62.85
N LYS A 365 1.77 -20.26 -62.54
CA LYS A 365 3.06 -19.64 -62.98
C LYS A 365 3.32 -18.23 -62.42
N LYS A 366 4.62 -17.96 -62.21
CA LYS A 366 5.37 -16.70 -62.04
C LYS A 366 6.58 -16.84 -63.03
N PRO A 367 7.55 -15.91 -63.22
CA PRO A 367 7.75 -14.54 -62.71
C PRO A 367 8.25 -13.54 -63.81
N ALA A 368 9.11 -12.58 -63.43
CA ALA A 368 10.12 -11.83 -64.25
C ALA A 368 9.69 -10.50 -64.94
N THR A 369 10.54 -9.47 -65.16
CA THR A 369 11.82 -9.02 -64.53
C THR A 369 12.25 -7.57 -64.92
N LYS A 370 12.95 -6.86 -64.00
CA LYS A 370 14.15 -5.97 -64.17
C LYS A 370 14.19 -4.76 -65.16
N LYS A 371 14.66 -3.60 -64.62
CA LYS A 371 15.41 -2.46 -65.26
C LYS A 371 14.60 -1.67 -66.33
N LYS A 372 14.97 -0.47 -66.80
CA LYS A 372 16.17 0.44 -66.78
C LYS A 372 15.61 1.92 -66.62
N VAL A 373 16.26 3.10 -66.58
CA VAL A 373 17.62 3.64 -66.87
C VAL A 373 18.03 4.75 -65.83
N ALA A 374 18.37 5.97 -66.27
CA ALA A 374 18.68 7.23 -65.56
C ALA A 374 18.09 8.41 -66.43
N SER A 375 18.31 9.73 -66.29
CA SER A 375 19.44 10.52 -65.73
C SER A 375 19.18 12.05 -65.62
N LYS A 376 20.04 12.75 -64.84
CA LYS A 376 20.56 14.16 -64.99
C LYS A 376 19.69 15.42 -64.69
N LYS A 377 20.05 16.05 -63.55
CA LYS A 377 20.31 17.51 -63.23
C LYS A 377 20.93 18.37 -64.38
N PRO A 378 21.20 19.72 -64.24
CA PRO A 378 21.04 20.70 -63.12
C PRO A 378 20.24 21.99 -63.56
N ALA A 379 20.46 23.31 -63.28
CA ALA A 379 21.44 24.13 -62.52
C ALA A 379 21.01 25.61 -62.22
N SER A 380 21.50 26.21 -61.11
CA SER A 380 21.74 27.68 -60.86
C SER A 380 20.52 28.65 -60.73
N LYS A 381 20.53 29.85 -60.10
CA LYS A 381 21.47 30.68 -59.28
C LYS A 381 20.72 31.16 -57.99
N LYS A 382 21.26 31.55 -56.81
CA LYS A 382 22.20 32.64 -56.39
C LYS A 382 21.68 34.05 -56.83
N VAL A 383 21.58 35.15 -56.06
CA VAL A 383 22.20 35.72 -54.82
C VAL A 383 21.17 36.70 -54.15
N ALA A 384 20.78 36.67 -52.87
CA ALA A 384 21.35 37.20 -51.58
C ALA A 384 21.25 38.73 -51.26
N LYS A 385 21.27 39.06 -49.94
CA LYS A 385 21.44 40.36 -49.21
C LYS A 385 20.23 41.28 -48.83
N LYS A 386 20.12 41.51 -47.51
CA LYS A 386 19.59 42.70 -46.75
C LYS A 386 20.65 43.85 -46.82
N PRO A 387 20.44 45.14 -46.38
CA PRO A 387 19.87 45.52 -45.06
C PRO A 387 19.20 46.92 -44.81
N ALA A 388 18.33 46.97 -43.79
CA ALA A 388 18.22 47.96 -42.66
C ALA A 388 17.84 49.48 -42.80
N LYS A 389 16.93 49.90 -41.88
CA LYS A 389 16.75 51.24 -41.22
C LYS A 389 16.18 52.38 -42.11
N LYS A 390 15.56 53.48 -41.60
CA LYS A 390 15.51 54.12 -40.25
C LYS A 390 14.30 55.10 -40.13
N LYS A 391 13.63 55.20 -38.96
CA LYS A 391 13.05 56.40 -38.22
C LYS A 391 12.21 57.51 -38.96
N ALA A 392 11.33 58.32 -38.33
CA ALA A 392 10.71 58.37 -36.98
C ALA A 392 9.57 59.44 -36.86
N SER A 393 8.89 59.49 -35.70
CA SER A 393 8.05 60.59 -35.13
C SER A 393 6.64 60.79 -35.75
N SER A 394 5.66 61.45 -35.10
CA SER A 394 5.69 62.27 -33.86
C SER A 394 4.48 62.05 -32.91
N SER A 395 4.32 62.93 -31.89
CA SER A 395 3.56 62.75 -30.64
C SER A 395 2.18 63.43 -30.57
N ALA A 396 1.31 62.96 -29.64
CA ALA A 396 0.25 63.79 -29.03
C ALA A 396 -0.07 63.37 -27.57
N LYS A 397 -0.62 64.30 -26.77
CA LYS A 397 -1.03 64.10 -25.35
C LYS A 397 -2.53 64.39 -25.16
N LYS A 398 -3.21 63.60 -24.31
CA LYS A 398 -4.28 63.97 -23.34
C LYS A 398 -4.63 62.68 -22.57
N ALA A 399 -4.97 62.59 -21.28
CA ALA A 399 -5.26 63.48 -20.15
C ALA A 399 -6.58 62.99 -19.51
N THR A 400 -6.49 62.51 -18.26
CA THR A 400 -7.52 62.56 -17.20
C THR A 400 -9.02 62.52 -17.54
N ASN A 401 -9.73 61.56 -16.95
CA ASN A 401 -10.96 61.90 -16.21
C ASN A 401 -11.16 61.02 -14.95
N ARG A 402 -11.95 61.50 -13.99
CA ARG A 402 -12.03 61.01 -12.60
C ARG A 402 -13.46 61.14 -12.04
N LYS A 403 -14.20 60.03 -11.95
CA LYS A 403 -15.43 59.84 -11.16
C LYS A 403 -15.53 58.33 -10.87
N LEU A 404 -15.64 57.81 -9.64
CA LEU A 404 -15.85 58.40 -8.31
C LEU A 404 -17.28 58.91 -8.06
N THR A 405 -18.20 57.96 -7.86
CA THR A 405 -19.42 58.11 -7.04
C THR A 405 -19.41 57.03 -5.95
N LYS A 406 -19.91 57.37 -4.76
CA LYS A 406 -19.98 56.50 -3.56
C LYS A 406 -21.44 56.19 -3.22
N ARG A 407 -21.59 55.29 -2.23
CA ARG A 407 -22.80 54.91 -1.44
C ARG A 407 -23.59 53.77 -2.10
N LYS A 408 -23.81 52.61 -1.46
CA LYS A 408 -24.25 52.21 -0.09
C LYS A 408 -25.78 51.94 -0.03
N PRO A 409 -26.22 51.00 0.84
CA PRO A 409 -27.30 50.06 0.50
C PRO A 409 -28.66 50.43 1.09
N ARG A 410 -29.65 49.59 0.76
CA ARG A 410 -30.66 49.09 1.70
C ARG A 410 -30.37 47.61 1.97
#